data_AF-A0A2T5AM28-F1
#
_entry.id   AF-A0A2T5AM28-F1
#
_cell.length_a   1.000
_cell.length_b   1.000
_cell.length_c   1.000
_cell.angle_alpha   90.00
_cell.angle_beta   90.00
_cell.angle_gamma   90.00
#
_symmetry.space_group_name_H-M   'P 1'
#
loop_
_entity.id
_entity.type
_entity.pdbx_description
1 polymer ?
#
loop_
_entity_poly.entity_id
_entity_poly.type
_entity_poly.pdbx_seq_one_letter_code
_entity_poly.pdbx_strand_id
1 'polypeptide(L)'
;MYAHELEHPYLNGSASYPPPDPTVGGGLMSTLSLLYPRGPVDVGAKLHKLPQDGTVPGMPGWQWLHTPGHTPGHISLWREADRTVIAGDAFITTRQESAYAMAVQTPELHGPPTYYTTNWGNARGSVEMLASLEPILAITGHGSAMRGDEMNRALHELADNFDQVAVPATGKYVNIPADEMKGGEYRKT
;
A
#
# COMPACT_ATOMS: atom_id res chain seq x y z
N MET A 1 7.13 5.92 17.40
CA MET A 1 6.65 5.49 16.07
C MET A 1 7.76 5.75 15.09
N TYR A 2 8.07 4.80 14.22
CA TYR A 2 9.06 4.97 13.14
C TYR A 2 8.34 5.05 11.81
N ALA A 3 8.77 5.95 10.92
CA ALA A 3 8.21 6.09 9.58
C ALA A 3 9.28 6.52 8.58
N HIS A 4 9.04 6.22 7.30
CA HIS A 4 9.84 6.71 6.19
C HIS A 4 9.80 8.25 6.14
N GLU A 5 10.88 8.91 5.73
CA GLU A 5 10.92 10.38 5.81
C GLU A 5 9.87 11.07 4.93
N LEU A 6 9.49 10.45 3.81
CA LEU A 6 8.44 10.96 2.93
C LEU A 6 7.05 10.91 3.57
N GLU A 7 6.87 10.13 4.65
CA GLU A 7 5.61 10.03 5.39
C GLU A 7 5.51 11.06 6.51
N HIS A 8 6.65 11.65 6.93
CA HIS A 8 6.68 12.56 8.07
C HIS A 8 5.74 13.75 7.95
N PRO A 9 5.62 14.41 6.79
CA PRO A 9 4.72 15.54 6.66
C PRO A 9 3.26 15.22 7.03
N TYR A 10 2.80 14.00 6.75
CA TYR A 10 1.42 13.56 7.00
C TYR A 10 1.18 13.08 8.43
N LEU A 11 2.26 12.73 9.14
CA LEU A 11 2.23 12.23 10.52
C LEU A 11 2.57 13.30 11.58
N ASN A 12 3.02 14.49 11.15
CA ASN A 12 3.31 15.63 12.02
C ASN A 12 2.42 16.85 11.73
N GLY A 13 1.36 16.66 10.93
CA GLY A 13 0.40 17.71 10.57
C GLY A 13 0.96 18.80 9.65
N SER A 14 2.12 18.61 9.04
CA SER A 14 2.70 19.60 8.13
C SER A 14 2.26 19.46 6.67
N ALA A 15 1.54 18.39 6.32
CA ALA A 15 0.82 18.21 5.06
C ALA A 15 -0.35 17.23 5.27
N SER A 16 -1.27 17.19 4.32
CA SER A 16 -2.35 16.20 4.25
C SER A 16 -2.13 15.24 3.09
N TYR A 17 -2.61 14.01 3.21
CA TYR A 17 -2.68 13.09 2.08
C TYR A 17 -3.63 13.62 0.98
N PRO A 18 -3.43 13.21 -0.28
CA PRO A 18 -4.33 13.52 -1.36
C PRO A 18 -5.72 12.98 -1.02
N PRO A 19 -6.80 13.65 -1.46
CA PRO A 19 -8.14 13.16 -1.19
C PRO A 19 -8.33 11.76 -1.82
N PRO A 20 -9.15 10.89 -1.22
CA PRO A 20 -9.48 9.62 -1.85
C PRO A 20 -10.14 9.84 -3.22
N ASP A 21 -10.03 8.84 -4.07
CA ASP A 21 -10.79 8.76 -5.31
C ASP A 21 -12.04 7.90 -5.10
N PRO A 22 -13.23 8.50 -4.86
CA PRO A 22 -14.46 7.74 -4.65
C PRO A 22 -14.99 7.12 -5.95
N THR A 23 -14.39 7.41 -7.11
CA THR A 23 -14.84 6.87 -8.41
C THR A 23 -14.25 5.49 -8.71
N VAL A 24 -13.31 5.02 -7.89
CA VAL A 24 -12.65 3.71 -8.03
C VAL A 24 -12.89 2.82 -6.81
N GLY A 25 -12.72 1.51 -6.98
CA GLY A 25 -13.01 0.50 -5.95
C GLY A 25 -14.42 -0.06 -6.04
N GLY A 26 -15.43 0.77 -6.34
CA GLY A 26 -16.84 0.34 -6.35
C GLY A 26 -17.42 0.23 -4.94
N GLY A 27 -18.71 -0.08 -4.80
CA GLY A 27 -19.40 -0.35 -3.52
C GLY A 27 -19.40 0.72 -2.42
N LEU A 28 -19.79 0.31 -1.20
CA LEU A 28 -20.21 1.24 -0.15
C LEU A 28 -19.03 1.94 0.54
N MET A 29 -17.84 1.31 0.60
CA MET A 29 -16.68 1.91 1.27
C MET A 29 -16.07 3.02 0.42
N SER A 30 -15.92 2.83 -0.89
CA SER A 30 -15.50 3.93 -1.79
C SER A 30 -16.45 5.13 -1.75
N THR A 31 -17.76 4.90 -1.70
CA THR A 31 -18.78 5.97 -1.63
C THR A 31 -18.71 6.73 -0.30
N LEU A 32 -18.49 6.01 0.81
CA LEU A 32 -18.38 6.60 2.14
C LEU A 32 -16.97 7.14 2.44
N SER A 33 -15.98 6.93 1.57
CA SER A 33 -14.59 7.38 1.77
C SER A 33 -14.49 8.88 2.01
N LEU A 34 -15.41 9.66 1.43
CA LEU A 34 -15.53 11.10 1.67
C LEU A 34 -15.84 11.42 3.14
N LEU A 35 -16.43 10.53 3.92
CA LEU A 35 -16.78 10.75 5.32
C LEU A 35 -15.72 10.23 6.31
N TYR A 36 -14.70 9.52 5.83
CA TYR A 36 -13.65 9.01 6.70
C TYR A 36 -12.81 10.15 7.29
N PRO A 37 -12.33 10.02 8.53
CA PRO A 37 -11.49 11.04 9.16
C PRO A 37 -10.29 11.35 8.28
N ARG A 38 -10.21 12.61 7.81
CA ARG A 38 -9.12 13.11 6.95
C ARG A 38 -8.10 13.96 7.73
N GLY A 39 -8.38 14.19 9.02
CA GLY A 39 -7.57 15.04 9.87
C GLY A 39 -6.24 14.35 10.18
N PRO A 40 -5.10 15.05 10.04
CA PRO A 40 -3.80 14.47 10.36
C PRO A 40 -3.78 14.06 11.83
N VAL A 41 -3.33 12.84 12.11
CA VAL A 41 -2.91 12.50 13.47
C VAL A 41 -1.53 13.14 13.64
N ASP A 42 -1.42 14.11 14.53
CA ASP A 42 -0.11 14.65 14.91
C ASP A 42 0.54 13.75 15.96
N VAL A 43 1.43 12.89 15.49
CA VAL A 43 2.29 12.05 16.33
C VAL A 43 3.73 12.57 16.37
N GLY A 44 3.98 13.81 15.95
CA GLY A 44 5.32 14.38 15.75
C GLY A 44 6.23 14.24 16.96
N ALA A 45 5.69 14.41 18.18
CA ALA A 45 6.44 14.27 19.43
C ALA A 45 7.03 12.86 19.66
N LYS A 46 6.49 11.83 19.00
CA LYS A 46 6.93 10.43 19.09
C LYS A 46 7.36 9.87 17.73
N LEU A 47 7.49 10.72 16.71
CA LEU A 47 7.81 10.32 15.35
C LEU A 47 9.32 10.32 15.16
N HIS A 48 9.84 9.19 14.71
CA HIS A 48 11.26 9.00 14.41
C HIS A 48 11.41 8.57 12.95
N LYS A 49 12.50 9.01 12.31
CA LYS A 49 12.86 8.50 10.98
C LYS A 49 13.31 7.06 11.11
N LEU A 50 12.94 6.25 10.12
CA LEU A 50 13.57 4.94 9.95
C LEU A 50 15.06 5.12 9.63
N PRO A 51 15.95 4.29 10.21
CA PRO A 51 17.36 4.26 9.87
C PRO A 51 17.59 4.03 8.37
N GLN A 52 18.50 4.79 7.76
CA GLN A 52 18.80 4.69 6.32
C GLN A 52 19.49 3.36 5.93
N ASP A 53 19.99 2.61 6.91
CA ASP A 53 20.62 1.30 6.71
C ASP A 53 19.61 0.15 6.53
N GLY A 54 18.31 0.47 6.46
CA GLY A 54 17.24 -0.51 6.29
C GLY A 54 16.82 -1.20 7.59
N THR A 55 17.47 -0.94 8.73
CA THR A 55 17.13 -1.61 10.00
C THR A 55 15.84 -1.09 10.62
N VAL A 56 15.15 -1.95 11.37
CA VAL A 56 13.95 -1.58 12.14
C VAL A 56 14.27 -1.56 13.64
N PRO A 57 14.31 -0.38 14.29
CA PRO A 57 14.62 -0.30 15.71
C PRO A 57 13.63 -1.11 16.57
N GLY A 58 14.18 -1.98 17.43
CA GLY A 58 13.38 -2.86 18.29
C GLY A 58 12.88 -4.15 17.62
N MET A 59 13.19 -4.37 16.34
CA MET A 59 12.83 -5.59 15.60
C MET A 59 14.06 -6.22 14.91
N PRO A 60 14.98 -6.85 15.67
CA PRO A 60 16.17 -7.47 15.10
C PRO A 60 15.81 -8.50 14.01
N GLY A 61 16.60 -8.51 12.93
CA GLY A 61 16.39 -9.40 11.77
C GLY A 61 15.31 -8.91 10.78
N TRP A 62 14.59 -7.84 11.10
CA TRP A 62 13.69 -7.17 10.16
C TRP A 62 14.39 -6.01 9.47
N GLN A 63 14.07 -5.86 8.19
CA GLN A 63 14.44 -4.72 7.36
C GLN A 63 13.18 -4.02 6.88
N TRP A 64 13.22 -2.69 6.78
CA TRP A 64 12.18 -1.95 6.06
C TRP A 64 12.60 -1.77 4.60
N LEU A 65 11.61 -1.85 3.71
CA LEU A 65 11.76 -1.66 2.27
C LEU A 65 10.84 -0.52 1.87
N HIS A 66 11.35 0.43 1.06
CA HIS A 66 10.51 1.50 0.51
C HIS A 66 9.57 0.92 -0.53
N THR A 67 8.26 1.00 -0.29
CA THR A 67 7.23 0.47 -1.19
C THR A 67 6.19 1.54 -1.52
N PRO A 68 6.58 2.62 -2.24
CA PRO A 68 5.69 3.73 -2.54
C PRO A 68 4.55 3.32 -3.47
N GLY A 69 3.48 4.11 -3.48
CA GLY A 69 2.38 3.98 -4.45
C GLY A 69 1.02 4.15 -3.81
N HIS A 70 0.77 3.40 -2.73
CA HIS A 70 -0.36 3.64 -1.84
C HIS A 70 -0.22 5.02 -1.19
N THR A 71 0.92 5.26 -0.54
CA THR A 71 1.39 6.60 -0.12
C THR A 71 2.86 6.80 -0.53
N PRO A 72 3.39 8.04 -0.52
CA PRO A 72 4.78 8.30 -0.92
C PRO A 72 5.81 7.64 -0.01
N GLY A 73 5.56 7.62 1.30
CA GLY A 73 6.45 7.03 2.30
C GLY A 73 5.99 5.65 2.78
N HIS A 74 5.09 4.98 2.06
CA HIS A 74 4.69 3.61 2.38
C HIS A 74 5.92 2.69 2.40
N ILE A 75 5.95 1.78 3.37
CA ILE A 75 7.00 0.79 3.54
C ILE A 75 6.41 -0.60 3.76
N SER A 76 7.20 -1.60 3.44
CA SER A 76 6.96 -3.00 3.82
C SER A 76 8.10 -3.47 4.71
N LEU A 77 7.84 -4.48 5.55
CA LEU A 77 8.88 -5.08 6.40
C LEU A 77 9.22 -6.47 5.89
N TRP A 78 10.50 -6.76 5.79
CA TRP A 78 11.04 -8.03 5.32
C TRP A 78 11.89 -8.68 6.40
N ARG A 79 11.74 -9.98 6.59
CA ARG A 79 12.63 -10.79 7.41
C ARG A 79 13.14 -11.97 6.59
N GLU A 80 14.42 -11.92 6.27
CA GLU A 80 15.07 -12.92 5.42
C GLU A 80 15.08 -14.32 6.04
N ALA A 81 15.29 -14.42 7.36
CA ALA A 81 15.49 -15.69 8.06
C ALA A 81 14.34 -16.70 7.89
N ASP A 82 13.11 -16.23 7.68
CA ASP A 82 11.93 -17.06 7.41
C ASP A 82 11.12 -16.59 6.20
N ARG A 83 11.71 -15.70 5.39
CA ARG A 83 11.10 -15.12 4.19
C ARG A 83 9.70 -14.55 4.42
N THR A 84 9.52 -13.88 5.55
CA THR A 84 8.25 -13.22 5.88
C THR A 84 8.25 -11.79 5.38
N VAL A 85 7.19 -11.42 4.66
CA VAL A 85 6.89 -10.03 4.33
C VAL A 85 5.64 -9.55 5.09
N ILE A 86 5.76 -8.40 5.75
CA ILE A 86 4.61 -7.58 6.14
C ILE A 86 4.49 -6.52 5.05
N ALA A 87 3.62 -6.76 4.10
CA ALA A 87 3.48 -5.96 2.89
C ALA A 87 2.85 -4.58 3.16
N GLY A 88 2.11 -4.43 4.27
CA GLY A 88 1.25 -3.26 4.47
C GLY A 88 0.19 -3.23 3.37
N ASP A 89 -0.04 -2.06 2.79
CA ASP A 89 -1.00 -1.86 1.71
C ASP A 89 -0.33 -1.81 0.32
N ALA A 90 0.89 -2.33 0.17
CA ALA A 90 1.52 -2.51 -1.14
C ALA A 90 0.71 -3.48 -2.04
N PHE A 91 0.11 -4.50 -1.43
CA PHE A 91 -0.89 -5.39 -2.00
C PHE A 91 -1.78 -5.94 -0.87
N ILE A 92 -2.95 -6.48 -1.20
CA ILE A 92 -3.92 -6.99 -0.21
C ILE A 92 -4.41 -8.39 -0.58
N THR A 93 -4.83 -9.17 0.41
CA THR A 93 -5.31 -10.56 0.23
C THR A 93 -6.84 -10.66 0.27
N THR A 94 -7.52 -9.52 0.14
CA THR A 94 -8.97 -9.45 0.06
C THR A 94 -9.40 -8.39 -0.93
N ARG A 95 -10.40 -8.69 -1.76
CA ARG A 95 -11.04 -7.68 -2.60
C ARG A 95 -11.96 -6.84 -1.71
N GLN A 96 -11.60 -5.59 -1.42
CA GLN A 96 -12.37 -4.73 -0.52
C GLN A 96 -13.82 -4.40 -0.98
N GLU A 97 -14.27 -4.88 -2.14
CA GLU A 97 -15.51 -4.39 -2.77
C GLU A 97 -16.28 -5.46 -3.56
N SER A 98 -16.29 -6.76 -3.18
CA SER A 98 -17.22 -7.68 -3.89
C SER A 98 -17.86 -8.79 -3.06
N ALA A 99 -19.20 -8.78 -3.05
CA ALA A 99 -20.02 -9.96 -2.76
C ALA A 99 -19.71 -11.14 -3.72
N TYR A 100 -19.01 -10.89 -4.84
CA TYR A 100 -18.55 -11.89 -5.80
C TYR A 100 -17.34 -12.70 -5.31
N ALA A 101 -16.36 -12.06 -4.64
CA ALA A 101 -15.22 -12.72 -4.01
C ALA A 101 -15.64 -13.62 -2.83
N MET A 102 -16.83 -13.40 -2.25
CA MET A 102 -17.40 -14.34 -1.27
C MET A 102 -17.86 -15.65 -1.91
N ALA A 103 -18.16 -15.67 -3.22
CA ALA A 103 -18.62 -16.85 -3.93
C ALA A 103 -17.48 -17.70 -4.51
N VAL A 104 -16.34 -17.08 -4.81
CA VAL A 104 -15.16 -17.75 -5.37
C VAL A 104 -14.08 -17.81 -4.28
N GLN A 105 -13.99 -18.94 -3.56
CA GLN A 105 -13.04 -19.16 -2.47
C GLN A 105 -11.58 -19.35 -2.92
N THR A 106 -11.16 -18.76 -4.05
CA THR A 106 -9.75 -18.73 -4.42
C THR A 106 -9.07 -17.57 -3.69
N PRO A 107 -7.99 -17.82 -2.93
CA PRO A 107 -7.16 -16.75 -2.39
C PRO A 107 -6.59 -15.93 -3.55
N GLU A 108 -7.07 -14.70 -3.73
CA GLU A 108 -6.60 -13.79 -4.78
C GLU A 108 -5.78 -12.68 -4.13
N LEU A 109 -4.58 -12.47 -4.65
CA LEU A 109 -3.79 -11.28 -4.35
C LEU A 109 -4.28 -10.14 -5.23
N HIS A 110 -4.52 -8.99 -4.61
CA HIS A 110 -4.93 -7.78 -5.30
C HIS A 110 -3.89 -6.70 -5.09
N GLY A 111 -3.85 -5.73 -5.99
CA GLY A 111 -3.06 -4.51 -5.80
C GLY A 111 -3.49 -3.71 -4.55
N PRO A 112 -2.85 -2.56 -4.32
CA PRO A 112 -3.16 -1.72 -3.16
C PRO A 112 -4.63 -1.24 -3.16
N PRO A 113 -5.19 -0.82 -2.01
CA PRO A 113 -6.55 -0.26 -1.95
C PRO A 113 -6.72 0.90 -2.93
N THR A 114 -7.65 0.74 -3.88
CA THR A 114 -7.72 1.58 -5.08
C THR A 114 -8.04 3.04 -4.79
N TYR A 115 -8.96 3.31 -3.85
CA TYR A 115 -9.43 4.66 -3.55
C TYR A 115 -8.42 5.54 -2.80
N TYR A 116 -7.33 4.97 -2.28
CA TYR A 116 -6.22 5.72 -1.66
C TYR A 116 -4.90 5.57 -2.41
N THR A 117 -4.84 4.76 -3.48
CA THR A 117 -3.61 4.61 -4.26
C THR A 117 -3.47 5.78 -5.22
N THR A 118 -2.38 6.52 -5.05
CA THR A 118 -2.18 7.82 -5.71
C THR A 118 -1.08 7.81 -6.76
N ASN A 119 -0.28 6.74 -6.82
CA ASN A 119 0.71 6.52 -7.87
C ASN A 119 0.80 5.02 -8.22
N TRP A 120 0.14 4.63 -9.31
CA TRP A 120 0.07 3.23 -9.77
C TRP A 120 1.39 2.70 -10.32
N GLY A 121 2.23 3.56 -10.91
CA GLY A 121 3.56 3.16 -11.39
C GLY A 121 4.48 2.77 -10.24
N ASN A 122 4.52 3.58 -9.19
CA ASN A 122 5.26 3.25 -7.96
C ASN A 122 4.68 2.02 -7.27
N ALA A 123 3.35 1.89 -7.22
CA ALA A 123 2.71 0.72 -6.64
C ALA A 123 3.10 -0.57 -7.36
N ARG A 124 3.18 -0.54 -8.70
CA ARG A 124 3.69 -1.68 -9.48
C ARG A 124 5.12 -2.04 -9.09
N GLY A 125 6.04 -1.08 -9.13
CA GLY A 125 7.44 -1.32 -8.81
C GLY A 125 7.62 -1.88 -7.40
N SER A 126 6.77 -1.45 -6.46
CA SER A 126 6.72 -2.01 -5.11
C SER A 126 6.29 -3.48 -5.10
N VAL A 127 5.23 -3.84 -5.82
CA VAL A 127 4.78 -5.24 -5.91
C VAL A 127 5.80 -6.12 -6.62
N GLU A 128 6.39 -5.66 -7.73
CA GLU A 128 7.46 -6.36 -8.44
C GLU A 128 8.68 -6.63 -7.53
N MET A 129 9.10 -5.62 -6.76
CA MET A 129 10.17 -5.77 -5.78
C MET A 129 9.81 -6.83 -4.74
N LEU A 130 8.60 -6.76 -4.14
CA LEU A 130 8.18 -7.72 -3.13
C LEU A 130 8.04 -9.15 -3.68
N ALA A 131 7.59 -9.31 -4.93
CA ALA A 131 7.52 -10.59 -5.61
C ALA A 131 8.92 -11.20 -5.78
N SER A 132 9.91 -10.39 -6.17
CA SER A 132 11.31 -10.83 -6.34
C SER A 132 11.98 -11.34 -5.06
N LEU A 133 11.42 -11.02 -3.88
CA LEU A 133 11.88 -11.56 -2.61
C LEU A 133 11.39 -12.98 -2.34
N GLU A 134 10.59 -13.58 -3.22
CA GLU A 134 9.99 -14.93 -3.10
C GLU A 134 9.54 -15.23 -1.65
N PRO A 135 8.58 -14.46 -1.09
CA PRO A 135 8.15 -14.65 0.28
C PRO A 135 7.53 -16.04 0.48
N ILE A 136 7.69 -16.59 1.68
CA ILE A 136 6.98 -17.82 2.11
C ILE A 136 5.68 -17.45 2.83
N LEU A 137 5.66 -16.31 3.52
CA LEU A 137 4.52 -15.78 4.26
C LEU A 137 4.35 -14.30 3.94
N ALA A 138 3.14 -13.92 3.53
CA ALA A 138 2.72 -12.54 3.32
C ALA A 138 1.63 -12.15 4.32
N ILE A 139 1.85 -11.03 5.01
CA ILE A 139 0.89 -10.38 5.91
C ILE A 139 0.59 -9.00 5.32
N THR A 140 -0.66 -8.71 5.04
CA THR A 140 -1.10 -7.47 4.38
C THR A 140 -1.87 -6.57 5.35
N GLY A 141 -2.05 -5.30 4.99
CA GLY A 141 -2.87 -4.35 5.76
C GLY A 141 -4.35 -4.72 5.76
N HIS A 142 -4.80 -5.44 4.72
CA HIS A 142 -6.15 -5.96 4.60
C HIS A 142 -6.19 -7.42 4.13
N GLY A 143 -7.11 -8.20 4.73
CA GLY A 143 -7.31 -9.61 4.45
C GLY A 143 -6.55 -10.54 5.39
N SER A 144 -6.57 -11.84 5.09
CA SER A 144 -5.88 -12.88 5.87
C SER A 144 -4.44 -13.06 5.40
N ALA A 145 -3.53 -13.43 6.30
CA ALA A 145 -2.18 -13.80 5.90
C ALA A 145 -2.19 -15.00 4.93
N MET A 146 -1.36 -14.96 3.90
CA MET A 146 -1.24 -16.00 2.88
C MET A 146 0.17 -16.61 2.90
N ARG A 147 0.28 -17.90 2.56
CA ARG A 147 1.55 -18.63 2.56
C ARG A 147 1.60 -19.69 1.49
N GLY A 148 2.81 -20.18 1.20
CA GLY A 148 3.04 -21.33 0.32
C GLY A 148 3.08 -20.97 -1.15
N ASP A 149 3.22 -22.00 -1.99
CA ASP A 149 3.49 -21.84 -3.43
C ASP A 149 2.34 -21.15 -4.17
N GLU A 150 1.09 -21.34 -3.74
CA GLU A 150 -0.04 -20.62 -4.31
C GLU A 150 0.03 -19.11 -4.06
N MET A 151 0.45 -18.70 -2.86
CA MET A 151 0.62 -17.28 -2.54
C MET A 151 1.71 -16.67 -3.40
N ASN A 152 2.84 -17.35 -3.50
CA ASN A 152 3.98 -16.87 -4.27
C ASN A 152 3.62 -16.77 -5.77
N ARG A 153 2.95 -17.79 -6.33
CA ARG A 153 2.45 -17.77 -7.71
C ARG A 153 1.48 -16.60 -7.95
N ALA A 154 0.52 -16.40 -7.05
CA ALA A 154 -0.44 -15.29 -7.17
C ALA A 154 0.26 -13.93 -7.07
N LEU A 155 1.36 -13.82 -6.32
CA LEU A 155 2.12 -12.57 -6.19
C LEU A 155 2.88 -12.27 -7.49
N HIS A 156 3.49 -13.27 -8.11
CA HIS A 156 4.08 -13.14 -9.44
C HIS A 156 3.04 -12.82 -10.50
N GLU A 157 1.89 -13.49 -10.49
CA GLU A 157 0.79 -13.19 -11.41
C GLU A 157 0.31 -11.73 -11.27
N LEU A 158 0.22 -11.23 -10.03
CA LEU A 158 -0.11 -9.83 -9.76
C LEU A 158 0.99 -8.89 -10.26
N ALA A 159 2.27 -9.20 -10.04
CA ALA A 159 3.39 -8.38 -10.51
C ALA A 159 3.43 -8.31 -12.04
N ASP A 160 3.36 -9.46 -12.71
CA ASP A 160 3.44 -9.59 -14.17
C ASP A 160 2.25 -8.93 -14.88
N ASN A 161 1.06 -8.95 -14.26
CA ASN A 161 -0.18 -8.46 -14.85
C ASN A 161 -0.76 -7.25 -14.11
N PHE A 162 0.08 -6.48 -13.40
CA PHE A 162 -0.35 -5.45 -12.46
C PHE A 162 -1.37 -4.46 -13.04
N ASP A 163 -1.15 -3.97 -14.27
CA ASP A 163 -2.08 -3.04 -14.93
C ASP A 163 -3.46 -3.61 -15.15
N GLN A 164 -3.54 -4.90 -15.45
CA GLN A 164 -4.80 -5.56 -15.75
C GLN A 164 -5.56 -5.91 -14.47
N VAL A 165 -4.82 -6.19 -13.39
CA VAL A 165 -5.38 -6.69 -12.13
C VAL A 165 -5.65 -5.56 -11.12
N ALA A 166 -4.72 -4.63 -10.95
CA ALA A 166 -4.75 -3.58 -9.92
C ALA A 166 -5.22 -2.21 -10.45
N VAL A 167 -4.80 -1.90 -11.68
CA VAL A 167 -5.21 -0.81 -12.58
C VAL A 167 -6.71 -0.47 -12.69
N PRO A 168 -7.33 0.53 -12.02
CA PRO A 168 -8.70 0.89 -12.37
C PRO A 168 -8.79 1.41 -13.81
N ALA A 169 -9.84 1.05 -14.56
CA ALA A 169 -10.00 1.48 -15.95
C ALA A 169 -10.09 3.01 -16.11
N THR A 170 -10.62 3.69 -15.10
CA THR A 170 -10.72 5.14 -14.99
C THR A 170 -10.51 5.52 -13.54
N GLY A 171 -10.01 6.71 -13.28
CA GLY A 171 -9.87 7.26 -11.93
C GLY A 171 -9.02 8.52 -11.93
N LYS A 172 -9.14 9.31 -10.89
CA LYS A 172 -8.42 10.56 -10.66
C LYS A 172 -6.90 10.38 -10.81
N TYR A 173 -6.35 9.30 -10.23
CA TYR A 173 -4.92 9.04 -10.18
C TYR A 173 -4.39 8.05 -11.23
N VAL A 174 -5.26 7.54 -12.11
CA VAL A 174 -4.88 6.50 -13.09
C VAL A 174 -3.88 7.03 -14.11
N ASN A 175 -4.15 8.21 -14.67
CA ASN A 175 -3.30 8.81 -15.72
C ASN A 175 -2.39 9.91 -15.20
N ILE A 176 -2.68 10.48 -14.02
CA ILE A 176 -1.94 11.60 -13.44
C ILE A 176 -1.75 11.32 -11.95
N PRO A 177 -0.55 10.85 -11.55
CA PRO A 177 -0.21 10.68 -10.15
C PRO A 177 -0.34 11.97 -9.33
N ALA A 178 -0.57 11.84 -8.01
CA ALA A 178 -0.82 12.99 -7.13
C ALA A 178 0.33 14.02 -7.04
N ASP A 179 1.58 13.61 -7.31
CA ASP A 179 2.76 14.47 -7.34
C ASP A 179 2.96 15.21 -8.68
N GLU A 180 2.35 14.72 -9.77
CA GLU A 180 2.41 15.36 -11.11
C GLU A 180 1.29 16.39 -11.36
N MET A 181 0.29 16.46 -10.47
CA MET A 181 -0.82 17.40 -10.56
C MET A 181 -0.34 18.85 -10.34
N LYS A 182 -0.73 19.78 -11.23
CA LYS A 182 -0.41 21.21 -11.10
C LYS A 182 -0.93 21.77 -9.77
N GLY A 183 -0.01 21.91 -8.81
CA GLY A 183 -0.30 22.39 -7.47
C GLY A 183 0.16 21.45 -6.35
N GLY A 184 0.41 20.16 -6.62
CA GLY A 184 0.78 19.17 -5.61
C GLY A 184 -0.39 18.89 -4.66
N GLU A 185 -0.90 17.65 -4.65
CA GLU A 185 -2.05 17.31 -3.79
C GLU A 185 -1.67 17.14 -2.32
N TYR A 186 -0.37 17.06 -2.03
CA TYR A 186 0.20 16.97 -0.69
C TYR A 186 0.44 18.38 -0.11
N ARG A 187 -0.60 19.04 0.43
CA ARG A 187 -0.52 20.41 1.00
C ARG A 187 -0.99 20.46 2.46
N LYS A 188 -0.56 21.48 3.20
CA LYS A 188 -1.24 21.92 4.43
C LYS A 188 -2.64 22.40 4.06
N THR A 189 -3.68 21.69 4.48
CA THR A 189 -5.03 22.27 4.63
C THR A 189 -5.10 23.01 5.96
#